data_AF-J5PE33-F1
#
_entry.id   AF-J5PE33-F1
#
_cell.length_a   1.000
_cell.length_b   1.000
_cell.length_c   1.000
_cell.angle_alpha   90.00
_cell.angle_beta   90.00
_cell.angle_gamma   90.00
#
_symmetry.space_group_name_H-M   'P 1'
#
loop_
_entity.id
_entity.type
_entity.pdbx_description
1 polymer ?
#
loop_
_entity_poly.entity_id
_entity_poly.type
_entity_poly.pdbx_seq_one_letter_code
_entity_poly.pdbx_strand_id
1 'polypeptide(L)' 'MTCSGCSSAINKVLTKLEPDVSKIDISLEQQSVDVYTTLPYDLILEKIKKTGKEVKTGKQL' A
#
# COMPACT_ATOMS: atom_id res chain seq x y z
N MET A 1 4.63 2.40 -9.44
CA MET A 1 5.15 3.63 -8.81
C MET A 1 6.43 4.09 -9.52
N THR A 2 6.45 5.23 -10.20
CA THR A 2 7.60 5.62 -11.04
C THR A 2 8.66 6.47 -10.34
N CYS A 3 8.41 6.93 -9.11
CA CYS A 3 9.34 7.78 -8.35
C CYS A 3 9.12 7.65 -6.84
N SER A 4 10.08 8.15 -6.06
CA SER A 4 10.01 8.22 -4.59
C SER A 4 8.76 8.95 -4.08
N GLY A 5 8.30 9.99 -4.79
CA GLY A 5 7.05 10.67 -4.45
C GLY A 5 5.81 9.77 -4.53
N CYS A 6 5.82 8.74 -5.40
CA CYS A 6 4.72 7.78 -5.48
C CYS A 6 4.71 6.83 -4.28
N SER A 7 5.88 6.33 -3.84
CA SER A 7 5.96 5.47 -2.66
C SER A 7 5.60 6.22 -1.39
N SER A 8 6.03 7.48 -1.24
CA SER A 8 5.63 8.31 -0.09
C SER A 8 4.12 8.55 0.00
N ALA A 9 3.43 8.70 -1.15
CA ALA A 9 1.98 8.88 -1.17
C ALA A 9 1.23 7.63 -0.66
N ILE A 10 1.69 6.44 -1.05
CA ILE A 10 1.12 5.17 -0.57
C ILE A 10 1.45 4.96 0.91
N ASN A 11 2.70 5.16 1.31
CA ASN A 11 3.09 5.02 2.72
C ASN A 11 2.23 5.90 3.63
N LYS A 12 2.02 7.17 3.25
CA LYS A 12 1.24 8.14 4.03
C LYS A 12 -0.23 7.74 4.25
N VAL A 13 -0.84 6.99 3.33
CA VAL A 13 -2.24 6.55 3.52
C VAL A 13 -2.34 5.27 4.34
N LEU A 14 -1.31 4.43 4.31
CA LEU A 14 -1.25 3.17 5.06
C LEU A 14 -0.84 3.39 6.51
N THR A 15 0.10 4.30 6.80
CA THR A 15 0.49 4.62 8.19
C THR A 15 -0.64 5.25 9.00
N LYS A 16 -1.65 5.84 8.34
CA LYS A 16 -2.88 6.32 8.99
C LYS A 16 -3.79 5.20 9.52
N LEU A 17 -3.45 3.95 9.22
CA LEU A 17 -4.17 2.76 9.67
C LEU A 17 -3.43 2.05 10.80
N GLU A 18 -2.35 2.62 11.33
CA GLU A 18 -1.76 2.17 12.58
C GLU A 18 -2.78 2.34 13.73
N PRO A 19 -2.86 1.39 14.68
CA PRO A 19 -1.96 0.23 14.86
C PRO A 19 -2.37 -1.03 14.06
N ASP A 20 -3.49 -1.01 13.35
CA ASP A 20 -4.02 -2.20 12.64
C ASP A 20 -3.16 -2.62 11.45
N VAL A 21 -2.36 -1.70 10.89
CA VAL A 21 -1.24 -2.01 9.97
C VAL A 21 0.05 -2.07 10.78
N SER A 22 0.65 -3.26 10.85
CA SER A 22 1.83 -3.53 11.68
C SER A 22 3.16 -3.38 10.92
N LYS A 23 3.14 -3.53 9.60
CA LYS A 23 4.33 -3.38 8.74
C LYS A 23 3.94 -3.02 7.32
N ILE A 24 4.76 -2.16 6.70
CA ILE A 24 4.63 -1.76 5.30
C ILE A 24 6.04 -1.88 4.67
N ASP A 25 6.18 -2.70 3.63
CA ASP A 25 7.40 -2.77 2.83
C ASP A 25 7.09 -2.28 1.40
N ILE A 26 7.86 -1.31 0.91
CA ILE A 26 7.67 -0.73 -0.42
C ILE A 26 8.94 -0.90 -1.23
N SER A 27 8.86 -1.57 -2.39
CA SER A 27 9.96 -1.64 -3.36
C SER A 27 9.61 -0.89 -4.64
N LEU A 28 10.43 0.11 -4.97
CA LEU A 28 10.33 0.82 -6.24
C LEU A 28 10.85 -0.05 -7.39
N GLU A 29 11.88 -0.86 -7.15
CA GLU A 29 12.47 -1.74 -8.15
C GLU A 29 11.49 -2.84 -8.56
N GLN A 30 10.82 -3.46 -7.59
CA GLN A 30 9.86 -4.54 -7.82
C GLN A 30 8.44 -4.04 -8.12
N GLN A 31 8.19 -2.73 -8.00
CA GLN A 31 6.87 -2.13 -8.14
C GLN A 31 5.82 -2.76 -7.19
N SER A 32 6.24 -3.15 -5.99
CA SER A 32 5.42 -3.86 -5.00
C SER A 32 5.22 -3.06 -3.71
N VAL A 33 4.13 -3.37 -3.02
CA VAL A 33 3.80 -2.89 -1.68
C VAL A 33 3.27 -4.07 -0.89
N ASP A 34 4.00 -4.48 0.14
CA ASP A 34 3.58 -5.53 1.06
C ASP A 34 3.03 -4.88 2.33
N VAL A 35 1.83 -5.29 2.73
CA VAL A 35 1.11 -4.71 3.88
C VAL A 35 0.74 -5.84 4.84
N TYR A 36 1.17 -5.72 6.09
CA TYR A 36 0.86 -6.68 7.15
C TYR A 36 -0.20 -6.05 8.05
N THR A 37 -1.39 -6.65 8.08
CA THR A 37 -2.55 -6.09 8.77
C THR A 37 -3.63 -7.14 9.01
N THR A 38 -4.50 -6.89 9.99
CA THR A 38 -5.75 -7.63 10.20
C THR A 38 -6.93 -7.04 9.43
N LEU A 39 -6.75 -5.89 8.78
CA LEU A 39 -7.79 -5.22 8.02
C LEU A 39 -8.17 -6.00 6.75
N PRO A 40 -9.43 -5.90 6.29
CA PRO A 40 -9.86 -6.55 5.06
C PRO A 40 -9.04 -6.11 3.84
N TYR A 41 -8.74 -7.06 2.95
CA TYR A 41 -8.01 -6.81 1.71
C TYR A 41 -8.60 -5.65 0.89
N ASP A 42 -9.92 -5.62 0.72
CA ASP A 42 -10.61 -4.60 -0.06
C ASP A 42 -10.41 -3.19 0.52
N LEU A 43 -10.36 -3.06 1.84
CA LEU A 43 -10.11 -1.78 2.51
C LEU A 43 -8.70 -1.25 2.17
N ILE A 44 -7.70 -2.13 2.23
CA ILE A 44 -6.32 -1.77 1.89
C ILE A 44 -6.21 -1.41 0.41
N LEU A 45 -6.82 -2.21 -0.45
CA LEU A 45 -6.84 -1.96 -1.89
C LEU A 45 -7.49 -0.61 -2.21
N GLU A 46 -8.62 -0.28 -1.59
CA GLU A 46 -9.28 1.02 -1.76
C GLU A 46 -8.40 2.19 -1.30
N LYS A 47 -7.72 2.04 -0.15
CA LYS A 47 -6.82 3.08 0.38
C LYS A 47 -5.67 3.36 -0.58
N ILE A 48 -5.08 2.33 -1.15
CA ILE A 48 -4.04 2.46 -2.17
C ILE A 48 -4.61 3.12 -3.43
N LYS A 49 -5.76 2.66 -3.95
CA LYS A 49 -6.39 3.24 -5.15
C LYS A 49 -6.72 4.74 -4.99
N LYS A 50 -7.11 5.18 -3.79
CA LYS A 50 -7.37 6.60 -3.46
C LYS A 50 -6.14 7.50 -3.60
N THR A 51 -4.93 6.95 -3.71
CA THR A 51 -3.72 7.72 -4.03
C THR A 51 -3.56 8.05 -5.52
N GLY A 52 -4.50 7.60 -6.36
CA GLY A 52 -4.47 7.79 -7.81
C GLY A 52 -3.41 6.93 -8.51
N LYS A 53 -2.88 5.91 -7.83
CA LYS A 53 -1.89 4.99 -8.39
C LYS A 53 -2.60 3.75 -8.93
N GLU A 54 -2.21 3.35 -10.14
CA GLU A 54 -2.69 2.12 -10.77
C GLU A 54 -2.23 0.90 -9.95
N VAL A 55 -3.17 0.00 -9.66
CA VAL A 55 -2.89 -1.31 -9.04
C VAL A 55 -3.15 -2.38 -10.10
N LYS A 56 -2.08 -2.98 -10.63
CA LYS A 56 -2.18 -3.98 -11.71
C LYS A 56 -2.67 -5.33 -11.19
N THR A 57 -2.16 -5.74 -10.05
CA THR A 57 -2.48 -7.01 -9.40
C THR A 57 -2.39 -6.85 -7.89
N GLY A 58 -3.05 -7.75 -7.18
CA GLY A 58 -2.90 -7.90 -5.74
C GLY A 58 -3.49 -9.23 -5.29
N LYS A 59 -2.96 -9.77 -4.19
CA LYS A 59 -3.41 -11.02 -3.60
C LYS A 59 -3.28 -10.94 -2.08
N GLN A 60 -4.12 -11.71 -1.39
CA GLN A 60 -3.97 -11.99 0.03
C GLN A 60 -3.24 -13.33 0.19
N LEU A 61 -2.33 -13.42 1.16
CA LEU A 61 -1.61 -14.64 1.52
C LEU A 61 -2.19 -15.24 2.80
#